data_AF-A0A3S1HBD0-F1
#
_entry.id   AF-A0A3S1HBD0-F1
#
_cell.length_a   1.000
_cell.length_b   1.000
_cell.length_c   1.000
_cell.angle_alpha   90.00
_cell.angle_beta   90.00
_cell.angle_gamma   90.00
#
_symmetry.space_group_name_H-M   'P 1'
#
loop_
_entity.id
_entity.type
_entity.pdbx_description
1 polymer ?
#
loop_
_entity_poly.entity_id
_entity_poly.type
_entity_poly.pdbx_seq_one_letter_code
_entity_poly.pdbx_strand_id
1 'polypeptide(L)'
;KISSAAYWHKAFPYKSPLTGVSGTELADGYEAASGKQWTQQLGASMSLLDAGFEALKASTDAKDKAAVAKALSTLKTETMIGKVDFTSGPVANVSPGPIIGTQWVAAKEGSKFPLDYVVTENATDPNVPVGAKLQPYNG
;
A
#
# COMPACT_ATOMS: atom_id res chain seq x y z
N LYS A 1 1.90 20.08 -12.37
CA LYS A 1 1.43 18.67 -12.23
C LYS A 1 2.65 17.78 -12.38
N ILE A 2 2.76 16.67 -11.65
CA ILE A 2 3.92 15.75 -11.72
C ILE A 2 3.45 14.30 -11.76
N SER A 3 3.72 13.59 -12.84
CA SER A 3 3.40 12.17 -12.97
C SER A 3 4.32 11.35 -12.07
N SER A 4 3.79 10.30 -11.47
CA SER A 4 4.49 9.44 -10.53
C SER A 4 3.97 8.01 -10.60
N ALA A 5 4.57 7.14 -9.80
CA ALA A 5 4.19 5.76 -9.63
C ALA A 5 3.97 5.50 -8.14
N ALA A 6 2.87 4.83 -7.81
CA ALA A 6 2.48 4.53 -6.45
C ALA A 6 2.66 3.06 -6.13
N TYR A 7 3.52 2.76 -5.16
CA TYR A 7 3.58 1.42 -4.55
C TYR A 7 2.51 1.24 -3.47
N TRP A 8 1.84 2.32 -3.07
CA TRP A 8 0.58 2.31 -2.35
C TRP A 8 -0.18 3.61 -2.57
N HIS A 9 -1.51 3.53 -2.54
CA HIS A 9 -2.40 4.68 -2.54
C HIS A 9 -3.57 4.42 -1.60
N LYS A 10 -4.14 5.45 -0.95
CA LYS A 10 -5.30 5.30 -0.05
C LYS A 10 -6.57 4.72 -0.70
N ALA A 11 -6.57 4.61 -2.02
CA ALA A 11 -7.64 4.05 -2.84
C ALA A 11 -7.47 2.54 -3.11
N PHE A 12 -6.36 1.93 -2.68
CA PHE A 12 -6.19 0.49 -2.76
C PHE A 12 -7.33 -0.17 -1.96
N PRO A 13 -7.99 -1.20 -2.51
CA PRO A 13 -9.20 -1.77 -1.92
C PRO A 13 -8.93 -2.71 -0.73
N TYR A 14 -7.66 -2.88 -0.37
CA TYR A 14 -7.22 -3.84 0.64
C TYR A 14 -7.30 -3.26 2.05
N LYS A 15 -7.58 -4.14 3.01
CA LYS A 15 -7.59 -3.81 4.44
C LYS A 15 -6.41 -4.48 5.12
N SER A 16 -5.92 -3.86 6.18
CA SER A 16 -4.91 -4.49 7.04
C SER A 16 -5.52 -5.70 7.75
N PRO A 17 -5.03 -6.94 7.56
CA PRO A 17 -5.44 -8.09 8.37
C PRO A 17 -5.07 -7.95 9.85
N LEU A 18 -4.09 -7.11 10.18
CA LEU A 18 -3.69 -6.86 11.57
C LEU A 18 -4.68 -5.97 12.32
N THR A 19 -5.13 -4.88 11.68
CA THR A 19 -5.89 -3.81 12.34
C THR A 19 -7.33 -3.68 11.84
N GLY A 20 -7.65 -4.25 10.70
CA GLY A 20 -8.95 -4.13 10.02
C GLY A 20 -9.18 -2.81 9.29
N VAL A 21 -8.27 -1.84 9.40
CA VAL A 21 -8.43 -0.52 8.78
C VAL A 21 -8.24 -0.60 7.27
N SER A 22 -9.02 0.20 6.54
CA SER A 22 -8.85 0.45 5.11
C SER A 22 -7.75 1.48 4.83
N GLY A 23 -7.31 1.56 3.57
CA GLY A 23 -6.32 2.56 3.16
C GLY A 23 -6.80 4.01 3.33
N THR A 24 -8.10 4.27 3.18
CA THR A 24 -8.68 5.60 3.43
C THR A 24 -8.68 5.93 4.92
N GLU A 25 -9.10 5.00 5.79
CA GLU A 25 -9.05 5.20 7.25
C GLU A 25 -7.62 5.40 7.75
N LEU A 26 -6.64 4.67 7.20
CA LEU A 26 -5.22 4.85 7.52
C LEU A 26 -4.72 6.25 7.15
N ALA A 27 -5.04 6.72 5.94
CA ALA A 27 -4.67 8.05 5.49
C ALA A 27 -5.32 9.13 6.37
N ASP A 28 -6.64 9.10 6.50
CA ASP A 28 -7.41 10.10 7.24
C ASP A 28 -7.00 10.15 8.72
N GLY A 29 -6.78 8.99 9.34
CA GLY A 29 -6.30 8.89 10.72
C GLY A 29 -4.91 9.51 10.92
N TYR A 30 -3.97 9.27 9.99
CA TYR A 30 -2.66 9.92 10.02
C TYR A 30 -2.78 11.44 9.87
N GLU A 31 -3.60 11.92 8.93
CA GLU A 31 -3.76 13.35 8.70
C GLU A 31 -4.45 14.07 9.87
N ALA A 32 -5.36 13.40 10.57
CA ALA A 32 -5.99 13.91 11.77
C ALA A 32 -5.00 14.00 12.94
N ALA A 33 -4.19 12.95 13.15
CA ALA A 33 -3.25 12.89 14.27
C ALA A 33 -2.01 13.78 14.07
N SER A 34 -1.51 13.88 12.84
CA SER A 34 -0.24 14.57 12.54
C SER A 34 -0.41 15.99 11.99
N GLY A 35 -1.59 16.31 11.47
CA GLY A 35 -1.82 17.54 10.70
C GLY A 35 -1.10 17.58 9.33
N LYS A 36 -0.42 16.51 8.92
CA LYS A 36 0.35 16.41 7.67
C LYS A 36 -0.41 15.59 6.64
N GLN A 37 -0.19 15.87 5.35
CA GLN A 37 -0.78 15.09 4.26
C GLN A 37 -0.30 13.63 4.30
N TRP A 38 -1.19 12.69 3.99
CA TRP A 38 -0.83 11.27 3.91
C TRP A 38 0.28 11.05 2.86
N THR A 39 1.07 10.01 3.06
CA THR A 39 2.15 9.63 2.14
C THR A 39 2.08 8.15 1.79
N GLN A 40 2.71 7.76 0.69
CA GLN A 40 2.75 6.37 0.26
C GLN A 40 3.32 5.41 1.33
N GLN A 41 4.22 5.91 2.18
CA GLN A 41 4.90 5.12 3.21
C GLN A 41 3.97 4.57 4.29
N LEU A 42 2.78 5.18 4.46
CA LEU A 42 1.79 4.68 5.42
C LEU A 42 1.36 3.26 5.06
N GLY A 43 0.96 3.03 3.81
CA GLY A 43 0.54 1.71 3.38
C GLY A 43 1.67 0.70 3.28
N ALA A 44 2.87 1.12 2.86
CA ALA A 44 4.05 0.25 2.85
C ALA A 44 4.41 -0.21 4.28
N SER A 45 4.38 0.70 5.25
CA SER A 45 4.64 0.38 6.66
C SER A 45 3.57 -0.53 7.25
N MET A 46 2.29 -0.28 6.93
CA MET A 46 1.20 -1.15 7.38
C MET A 46 1.32 -2.54 6.76
N SER A 47 1.66 -2.65 5.47
CA SER A 47 1.86 -3.94 4.80
C SER A 47 3.03 -4.73 5.41
N LEU A 48 4.11 -4.07 5.79
CA LEU A 48 5.21 -4.70 6.54
C LEU A 48 4.72 -5.29 7.87
N LEU A 49 3.89 -4.56 8.60
CA LEU A 49 3.31 -5.03 9.86
C LEU A 49 2.31 -6.17 9.61
N ASP A 50 1.45 -6.05 8.61
CA ASP A 50 0.51 -7.10 8.21
C ASP A 50 1.24 -8.41 7.93
N ALA A 51 2.22 -8.40 7.02
CA ALA A 51 2.99 -9.59 6.67
C ALA A 51 3.79 -10.15 7.87
N GLY A 52 4.38 -9.27 8.68
CA GLY A 52 5.12 -9.67 9.88
C GLY A 52 4.25 -10.40 10.90
N PHE A 53 3.07 -9.85 11.20
CA PHE A 53 2.14 -10.48 12.14
C PHE A 53 1.51 -11.76 11.59
N GLU A 54 1.20 -11.82 10.29
CA GLU A 54 0.74 -13.06 9.67
C GLU A 54 1.81 -14.16 9.70
N ALA A 55 3.09 -13.81 9.53
CA ALA A 55 4.17 -14.78 9.70
C ALA A 55 4.32 -15.27 11.15
N LEU A 56 4.16 -14.38 12.13
CA LEU A 56 4.16 -14.77 13.54
C LEU A 56 2.99 -15.71 13.86
N LYS A 57 1.80 -15.46 13.31
CA LYS A 57 0.63 -16.34 13.44
C LYS A 57 0.84 -17.70 12.78
N ALA A 58 1.50 -17.74 11.63
CA ALA A 58 1.79 -18.96 10.88
C ALA A 58 2.97 -19.77 11.46
N SER A 59 3.81 -19.18 12.30
CA SER A 59 4.94 -19.85 12.92
C SER A 59 4.50 -20.90 13.94
N THR A 60 5.21 -22.02 14.00
CA THR A 60 5.02 -23.04 15.04
C THR A 60 5.46 -22.55 16.43
N ASP A 61 6.39 -21.60 16.48
CA ASP A 61 6.78 -20.87 17.68
C ASP A 61 7.16 -19.43 17.31
N ALA A 62 6.36 -18.45 17.73
CA ALA A 62 6.60 -17.03 17.44
C ALA A 62 7.85 -16.47 18.14
N LYS A 63 8.42 -17.17 19.13
CA LYS A 63 9.64 -16.78 19.84
C LYS A 63 10.91 -17.42 19.28
N ASP A 64 10.78 -18.44 18.43
CA ASP A 64 11.90 -19.05 17.71
C ASP A 64 12.12 -18.36 16.36
N LYS A 65 13.30 -17.75 16.21
CA LYS A 65 13.72 -17.06 14.98
C LYS A 65 13.72 -18.00 13.76
N ALA A 66 14.11 -19.27 13.92
CA ALA A 66 14.15 -20.23 12.83
C ALA A 66 12.74 -20.64 12.39
N ALA A 67 11.82 -20.82 13.35
CA ALA A 67 10.43 -21.11 13.07
C ALA A 67 9.74 -19.93 12.33
N VAL A 68 9.97 -18.69 12.78
CA VAL A 68 9.43 -17.49 12.12
C VAL A 68 10.01 -17.29 10.72
N ALA A 69 11.32 -17.47 10.54
CA ALA A 69 11.95 -17.39 9.22
C ALA A 69 11.40 -18.43 8.24
N LYS A 70 11.15 -19.66 8.71
CA LYS A 70 10.52 -20.71 7.92
C LYS A 70 9.08 -20.34 7.54
N ALA A 71 8.29 -19.84 8.49
CA ALA A 71 6.93 -19.36 8.23
C ALA A 71 6.91 -18.26 7.16
N LEU A 72 7.78 -17.25 7.30
CA LEU A 72 7.97 -16.18 6.32
C LEU A 72 8.25 -16.72 4.92
N SER A 73 9.15 -17.71 4.76
CA SER A 73 9.50 -18.25 3.44
C SER A 73 8.35 -18.95 2.70
N THR A 74 7.27 -19.27 3.41
CA THR A 74 6.07 -19.91 2.87
C THR A 74 4.83 -19.01 2.92
N LEU A 75 4.99 -17.76 3.35
CA LEU A 75 3.88 -16.86 3.61
C LEU A 75 3.16 -16.46 2.32
N LYS A 76 1.83 -16.57 2.38
CA LYS A 76 0.89 -16.04 1.40
C LYS A 76 -0.18 -15.29 2.15
N THR A 77 -0.29 -13.98 1.95
CA THR A 77 -1.27 -13.17 2.66
C THR A 77 -1.68 -11.95 1.84
N GLU A 78 -2.83 -11.37 2.16
CA GLU A 78 -3.23 -10.05 1.68
C GLU A 78 -2.82 -8.99 2.71
N THR A 79 -2.29 -7.88 2.25
CA THR A 79 -1.81 -6.77 3.09
C THR A 79 -2.39 -5.45 2.60
N MET A 80 -2.07 -4.35 3.29
CA MET A 80 -2.44 -2.99 2.86
C MET A 80 -2.04 -2.62 1.42
N ILE A 81 -1.06 -3.31 0.80
CA ILE A 81 -0.67 -3.09 -0.61
C ILE A 81 -1.15 -4.19 -1.57
N GLY A 82 -1.99 -5.12 -1.09
CA GLY A 82 -2.47 -6.28 -1.83
C GLY A 82 -1.75 -7.57 -1.47
N LYS A 83 -1.84 -8.56 -2.37
CA LYS A 83 -1.32 -9.91 -2.15
C LYS A 83 0.21 -9.92 -2.09
N VAL A 84 0.74 -10.57 -1.05
CA VAL A 84 2.14 -10.95 -0.87
C VAL A 84 2.22 -12.48 -0.94
N ASP A 85 2.97 -13.01 -1.90
CA ASP A 85 3.27 -14.45 -2.01
C ASP A 85 4.78 -14.64 -2.15
N PHE A 86 5.42 -15.06 -1.06
CA PHE A 86 6.87 -15.28 -1.03
C PHE A 86 7.30 -16.61 -1.65
N THR A 87 6.36 -17.44 -2.12
CA THR A 87 6.63 -18.77 -2.70
C THR A 87 6.71 -18.77 -4.22
N SER A 88 6.16 -17.75 -4.88
CA SER A 88 6.06 -17.68 -6.35
C SER A 88 6.80 -16.50 -6.97
N GLY A 89 7.67 -15.85 -6.19
CA GLY A 89 8.48 -14.73 -6.64
C GLY A 89 9.54 -15.11 -7.69
N PRO A 90 10.11 -14.11 -8.38
CA PRO A 90 11.23 -14.33 -9.30
C PRO A 90 12.47 -14.87 -8.59
N VAL A 91 12.59 -14.62 -7.29
CA VAL A 91 13.62 -15.16 -6.38
C VAL A 91 12.97 -15.45 -5.03
N ALA A 92 13.65 -16.26 -4.20
CA ALA A 92 13.16 -16.64 -2.88
C ALA A 92 12.85 -15.42 -2.00
N ASN A 93 11.73 -15.47 -1.28
CA ASN A 93 11.29 -14.44 -0.31
C ASN A 93 11.00 -13.06 -0.92
N VAL A 94 10.73 -12.98 -2.22
CA VAL A 94 10.34 -11.74 -2.91
C VAL A 94 8.95 -11.92 -3.51
N SER A 95 8.08 -10.92 -3.37
CA SER A 95 6.78 -10.88 -4.04
C SER A 95 6.72 -9.63 -4.92
N PRO A 96 6.50 -9.75 -6.25
CA PRO A 96 6.13 -8.60 -7.07
C PRO A 96 4.83 -8.00 -6.53
N GLY A 97 4.80 -6.67 -6.40
CA GLY A 97 3.62 -5.92 -5.99
C GLY A 97 3.14 -4.99 -7.10
N PRO A 98 1.88 -4.53 -7.04
CA PRO A 98 1.37 -3.58 -8.03
C PRO A 98 2.06 -2.22 -7.88
N ILE A 99 2.29 -1.57 -9.03
CA ILE A 99 2.77 -0.20 -9.13
C ILE A 99 1.77 0.56 -10.01
N ILE A 100 1.12 1.56 -9.42
CA ILE A 100 -0.03 2.24 -9.99
C ILE A 100 0.36 3.64 -10.45
N GLY A 101 0.07 3.98 -11.69
CA GLY A 101 0.37 5.28 -12.25
C GLY A 101 -0.53 6.35 -11.64
N THR A 102 0.10 7.46 -11.29
CA THR A 102 -0.50 8.53 -10.51
C THR A 102 0.00 9.88 -10.96
N GLN A 103 -0.64 10.95 -10.49
CA GLN A 103 -0.18 12.30 -10.76
C GLN A 103 -0.44 13.21 -9.56
N TRP A 104 0.58 13.98 -9.17
CA TRP A 104 0.42 15.12 -8.29
C TRP A 104 -0.19 16.28 -9.07
N VAL A 105 -1.33 16.77 -8.60
CA VAL A 105 -2.06 17.91 -9.16
C VAL A 105 -2.32 18.95 -8.06
N ALA A 106 -2.66 20.17 -8.45
CA ALA A 106 -3.19 21.14 -7.49
C ALA A 106 -4.51 20.58 -6.92
N ALA A 107 -4.67 20.65 -5.61
CA ALA A 107 -5.92 20.25 -4.98
C ALA A 107 -7.05 21.24 -5.32
N LYS A 108 -8.30 20.82 -5.13
CA LYS A 108 -9.46 21.69 -5.30
C LYS A 108 -9.40 22.84 -4.28
N GLU A 109 -9.92 24.00 -4.66
CA GLU A 109 -10.05 25.13 -3.72
C GLU A 109 -10.80 24.71 -2.45
N GLY A 110 -10.31 25.13 -1.29
CA GLY A 110 -10.83 24.72 0.01
C GLY A 110 -10.34 23.36 0.53
N SER A 111 -9.48 22.65 -0.21
CA SER A 111 -8.86 21.41 0.28
C SER A 111 -7.90 21.67 1.45
N LYS A 112 -7.79 20.69 2.36
CA LYS A 112 -6.90 20.74 3.53
C LYS A 112 -5.42 20.91 3.16
N PHE A 113 -5.02 20.34 2.03
CA PHE A 113 -3.65 20.41 1.51
C PHE A 113 -3.65 21.00 0.10
N PRO A 114 -2.55 21.66 -0.32
CA PRO A 114 -2.49 22.35 -1.62
C PRO A 114 -2.36 21.39 -2.81
N LEU A 115 -1.97 20.13 -2.58
CA LEU A 115 -1.76 19.13 -3.61
C LEU A 115 -2.69 17.93 -3.39
N ASP A 116 -3.14 17.34 -4.48
CA ASP A 116 -3.82 16.04 -4.48
C ASP A 116 -2.98 15.04 -5.27
N TYR A 117 -3.04 13.78 -4.85
CA TYR A 117 -2.35 12.68 -5.50
C TYR A 117 -3.41 11.76 -6.07
N VAL A 118 -3.57 11.76 -7.39
CA VAL A 118 -4.68 11.06 -8.06
C VAL A 118 -4.17 9.83 -8.80
N VAL A 119 -4.97 8.76 -8.76
CA VAL A 119 -4.74 7.54 -9.55
C VAL A 119 -5.14 7.80 -11.01
N THR A 120 -4.22 7.55 -11.93
CA THR A 120 -4.41 7.83 -13.37
C THR A 120 -4.48 6.59 -14.26
N GLU A 121 -3.97 5.45 -13.78
CA GLU A 121 -4.07 4.14 -14.43
C GLU A 121 -3.89 3.04 -13.37
N ASN A 122 -4.31 1.81 -13.69
CA ASN A 122 -4.31 0.69 -12.75
C ASN A 122 -3.94 -0.64 -13.41
N ALA A 123 -3.10 -0.64 -14.45
CA ALA A 123 -2.80 -1.81 -15.26
C ALA A 123 -2.19 -2.98 -14.46
N THR A 124 -1.43 -2.67 -13.40
CA THR A 124 -0.82 -3.69 -12.53
C THR A 124 -1.74 -4.21 -11.44
N ASP A 125 -2.89 -3.56 -11.20
CA ASP A 125 -3.96 -4.03 -10.31
C ASP A 125 -5.31 -3.36 -10.67
N PRO A 126 -6.14 -4.01 -11.51
CA PRO A 126 -7.42 -3.46 -11.94
C PRO A 126 -8.44 -3.23 -10.82
N ASN A 127 -8.21 -3.76 -9.61
CA ASN A 127 -9.09 -3.53 -8.47
C ASN A 127 -8.91 -2.12 -7.88
N VAL A 128 -7.78 -1.46 -8.14
CA VAL A 128 -7.55 -0.07 -7.71
C VAL A 128 -8.35 0.87 -8.62
N PRO A 129 -9.26 1.71 -8.11
CA PRO A 129 -10.07 2.59 -8.94
C PRO A 129 -9.24 3.73 -9.52
N VAL A 130 -9.38 3.96 -10.82
CA VAL A 130 -8.81 5.14 -11.49
C VAL A 130 -9.67 6.37 -11.16
N GLY A 131 -9.03 7.40 -10.60
CA GLY A 131 -9.72 8.60 -10.12
C GLY A 131 -9.59 9.82 -11.05
N ALA A 132 -8.64 9.82 -11.97
CA ALA A 132 -8.40 10.95 -12.86
C ALA A 132 -7.78 10.52 -14.21
N LYS A 133 -7.96 11.36 -15.23
CA LYS A 133 -7.21 11.22 -16.48
C LYS A 133 -5.84 11.88 -16.32
N LEU A 134 -4.77 11.16 -16.71
CA LEU A 134 -3.41 11.71 -16.76
C LEU A 134 -3.37 13.00 -17.59
N GLN A 135 -2.85 14.07 -17.00
CA GLN A 135 -2.71 15.37 -17.67
C GLN A 135 -1.29 15.56 -18.20
N PRO A 136 -1.10 16.18 -19.38
CA PRO A 136 0.21 16.58 -19.84
C PRO A 136 0.82 17.67 -18.95
N TYR A 137 2.14 17.74 -18.90
CA TYR A 137 2.88 18.72 -18.08
C TYR A 137 2.65 20.17 -18.51
N ASN A 138 2.53 20.42 -19.82
CA ASN A 138 2.49 21.76 -20.42
C ASN A 138 1.05 22.22 -20.76
N GLY A 139 0.03 21.61 -20.15
CA GLY A 139 -1.37 21.94 -20.37
C GLY A 139 -2.09 22.38 -19.11
#